data_AF-A0A1I7XAP5-F1
#
_entry.id   AF-A0A1I7XAP5-F1
#
_cell.length_a   1.000
_cell.length_b   1.000
_cell.length_c   1.000
_cell.angle_alpha   90.00
_cell.angle_beta   90.00
_cell.angle_gamma   90.00
#
_symmetry.space_group_name_H-M   'P 1'
#
loop_
_entity.id
_entity.type
_entity.pdbx_description
1 polymer ?
#
loop_
_entity_poly.entity_id
_entity_poly.type
_entity_poly.pdbx_seq_one_letter_code
_entity_poly.pdbx_strand_id
1 'polypeptide(L)'
;MLDDYFSLRFERQLGDVTNTSMEFETNSGIKIDSLNIVSIPSLIDGYIPQLEGLPRLISDLVNTINWDDELLCFSGICRALAEFFVIKEEYCSGESLSEGSNKTIGRSSRSV
;
A
#
# COMPACT_ATOMS: atom_id res chain seq x y z
N MET A 1 4.71 -5.37 -16.96
CA MET A 1 4.83 -3.89 -16.95
C MET A 1 5.07 -3.36 -15.55
N LEU A 2 4.09 -3.38 -14.63
CA LEU A 2 4.27 -2.84 -13.28
C LEU A 2 5.42 -3.53 -12.51
N ASP A 3 5.52 -4.85 -12.62
CA ASP A 3 6.62 -5.62 -12.03
C ASP A 3 7.96 -5.30 -12.72
N ASP A 4 7.98 -5.31 -14.06
CA ASP A 4 9.23 -5.12 -14.83
C ASP A 4 9.86 -3.72 -14.67
N TYR A 5 9.04 -2.67 -14.66
CA TYR A 5 9.53 -1.28 -14.64
C TYR A 5 9.56 -0.68 -13.24
N PHE A 6 8.61 -1.07 -12.38
CA PHE A 6 8.40 -0.43 -11.08
C PHE A 6 8.52 -1.42 -9.91
N SER A 7 8.87 -2.69 -10.16
CA SER A 7 8.97 -3.73 -9.12
C SER A 7 7.69 -3.87 -8.27
N LEU A 8 6.55 -3.47 -8.83
CA LEU A 8 5.25 -3.52 -8.19
C LEU A 8 4.51 -4.77 -8.68
N ARG A 9 4.44 -5.79 -7.83
CA ARG A 9 3.93 -7.11 -8.20
C ARG A 9 2.60 -7.40 -7.53
N PHE A 10 1.68 -7.90 -8.35
CA PHE A 10 0.40 -8.43 -7.89
C PHE A 10 0.31 -9.91 -8.24
N GLU A 11 -0.24 -10.70 -7.33
CA GLU A 11 -0.46 -12.13 -7.54
C GLU A 11 -1.91 -12.46 -7.22
N ARG A 12 -2.55 -13.21 -8.13
CA ARG A 12 -3.88 -13.73 -7.92
C ARG A 12 -3.76 -15.03 -7.14
N GLN A 13 -4.34 -15.08 -5.95
CA GLN A 13 -4.51 -16.33 -5.22
C GLN A 13 -5.69 -17.09 -5.82
N LEU A 14 -5.38 -18.09 -6.63
CA LEU A 14 -6.38 -19.03 -7.10
C LEU A 14 -6.71 -19.96 -5.93
N GLY A 15 -7.90 -19.79 -5.33
CA GLY A 15 -8.35 -20.69 -4.26
C GLY A 15 -8.28 -22.14 -4.73
N ASP A 16 -7.41 -22.92 -4.10
CA ASP A 16 -7.21 -24.33 -4.40
C ASP A 16 -8.50 -25.09 -4.10
N VAL A 17 -9.02 -25.85 -5.06
CA VAL A 17 -10.10 -26.80 -4.80
C VAL A 17 -9.47 -28.00 -4.09
N THR A 18 -9.16 -27.84 -2.80
CA THR A 18 -9.03 -28.99 -1.92
C THR A 18 -10.41 -29.26 -1.33
N ASN A 19 -10.84 -30.51 -1.42
CA ASN A 19 -12.14 -31.01 -0.97
C ASN A 19 -12.40 -30.72 0.52
N THR A 20 -12.77 -29.50 0.87
CA THR A 20 -13.31 -29.15 2.19
C THR A 20 -14.62 -28.42 1.97
N SER A 21 -15.69 -29.15 2.24
CA SER A 21 -17.06 -28.68 2.29
C SER A 21 -17.17 -27.54 3.31
N MET A 22 -17.04 -26.30 2.84
CA MET A 22 -17.72 -25.17 3.45
C MET A 22 -17.99 -24.12 2.37
N GLU A 23 -19.00 -24.44 1.58
CA GLU A 23 -19.64 -23.56 0.61
C GLU A 23 -20.23 -22.36 1.35
N PHE A 24 -19.54 -21.21 1.31
CA PHE A 24 -20.25 -19.93 1.24
C PHE A 24 -20.40 -19.59 -0.25
N GLU A 25 -21.13 -20.46 -0.95
CA GLU A 25 -21.71 -20.13 -2.24
C GLU A 25 -22.71 -19.00 -1.99
N THR A 26 -22.31 -17.78 -2.31
CA THR A 26 -23.33 -16.82 -2.74
C THR A 26 -24.01 -17.48 -3.95
N ASN A 27 -25.34 -17.52 -3.96
CA ASN A 27 -26.20 -18.18 -4.96
C ASN A 27 -26.05 -17.66 -6.41
N SER A 28 -24.94 -17.00 -6.71
CA SER A 28 -24.44 -16.57 -8.00
C SER A 28 -22.97 -17.02 -8.01
N GLY A 29 -22.60 -18.04 -8.79
CA GLY A 29 -21.27 -18.68 -8.80
C GLY A 29 -20.08 -17.78 -9.17
N ILE A 30 -19.84 -16.73 -8.38
CA ILE A 30 -18.78 -15.75 -8.51
C ILE A 30 -17.74 -16.12 -7.46
N LYS A 31 -16.72 -16.87 -7.88
CA LYS A 31 -15.50 -17.08 -7.10
C LYS A 31 -14.82 -15.72 -6.95
N ILE A 32 -14.74 -15.21 -5.71
CA ILE A 32 -14.00 -13.96 -5.44
C ILE A 32 -12.53 -14.30 -5.51
N ASP A 33 -11.93 -14.03 -6.66
CA ASP A 33 -10.48 -14.16 -6.83
C ASP A 33 -9.79 -13.07 -6.01
N SER A 34 -8.99 -13.45 -5.02
CA SER A 34 -8.22 -12.49 -4.22
C SER A 34 -6.96 -12.07 -4.98
N LEU A 35 -6.78 -10.76 -5.13
CA LEU A 35 -5.59 -10.15 -5.72
C LEU A 35 -4.74 -9.55 -4.61
N ASN A 36 -3.52 -10.06 -4.44
CA ASN A 36 -2.61 -9.63 -3.40
C ASN A 36 -1.45 -8.83 -3.99
N ILE A 37 -0.97 -7.84 -3.24
CA ILE A 37 0.29 -7.16 -3.55
C ILE A 37 1.41 -7.97 -2.90
N VAL A 38 2.37 -8.40 -3.71
CA VAL A 38 3.48 -9.27 -3.28
C VAL A 38 4.78 -8.48 -3.14
N SER A 39 4.96 -7.41 -3.93
CA SER A 39 6.13 -6.55 -3.83
C SER A 39 5.78 -5.09 -4.12
N ILE A 40 6.52 -4.19 -3.46
CA ILE A 40 6.56 -2.75 -3.73
C ILE A 40 8.01 -2.35 -4.07
N PRO A 41 8.23 -1.27 -4.85
CA PRO A 41 9.58 -0.80 -5.15
C PRO A 41 10.36 -0.43 -3.88
N SER A 42 11.68 -0.56 -3.94
CA SER A 42 12.60 0.03 -2.95
C SER A 42 13.39 1.13 -3.64
N LEU A 43 12.99 2.40 -3.39
CA LEU A 43 13.63 3.57 -4.03
C LEU A 43 14.92 4.00 -3.31
N ILE A 44 14.97 3.80 -1.99
CA ILE A 44 16.09 4.16 -1.12
C ILE A 44 16.38 2.94 -0.25
N ASP A 45 17.65 2.56 -0.17
CA ASP A 45 18.08 1.42 0.63
C ASP A 45 17.71 1.61 2.11
N GLY A 46 17.15 0.57 2.71
CA GLY A 46 16.69 0.57 4.10
C GLY A 46 15.46 1.43 4.41
N TYR A 47 14.85 2.10 3.42
CA TYR A 47 13.63 2.88 3.63
C TYR A 47 12.37 2.09 3.26
N ILE A 48 11.44 2.03 4.20
CA ILE A 48 10.09 1.46 4.00
C ILE A 48 9.09 2.63 4.13
N PRO A 49 8.27 2.90 3.09
CA PRO A 49 7.27 3.96 3.15
C PRO A 49 6.15 3.62 4.12
N GLN A 50 5.35 4.63 4.49
CA GLN A 50 4.19 4.49 5.37
C GLN A 50 3.07 3.71 4.64
N LEU A 51 2.86 2.45 5.03
CA LEU A 51 1.93 1.52 4.35
C LEU A 51 0.46 1.92 4.50
N GLU A 52 0.15 2.84 5.41
CA GLU A 52 -1.16 3.50 5.55
C GLU A 52 -1.57 4.20 4.24
N GLY A 53 -0.59 4.66 3.45
CA GLY A 53 -0.82 5.27 2.13
C GLY A 53 -1.08 4.26 1.01
N LEU A 54 -0.94 2.95 1.26
CA LEU A 54 -1.03 1.92 0.23
C LEU A 54 -2.41 1.86 -0.44
N PRO A 55 -3.55 1.95 0.27
CA PRO A 55 -4.87 1.99 -0.36
C PRO A 55 -5.03 3.14 -1.35
N ARG A 56 -4.40 4.28 -1.05
CA ARG A 56 -4.41 5.44 -1.95
C ARG A 56 -3.61 5.17 -3.22
N LEU A 57 -2.41 4.59 -3.10
CA LEU A 57 -1.61 4.17 -4.25
C LEU A 57 -2.42 3.24 -5.18
N ILE A 58 -3.07 2.23 -4.62
CA ILE A 58 -3.90 1.29 -5.41
C ILE A 58 -5.08 2.00 -6.07
N SER A 59 -5.76 2.89 -5.35
CA SER A 59 -6.84 3.70 -5.92
C SER A 59 -6.36 4.54 -7.12
N ASP A 60 -5.17 5.14 -7.02
CA ASP A 60 -4.63 5.96 -8.10
C ASP A 60 -4.22 5.11 -9.31
N LEU A 61 -3.65 3.92 -9.11
CA LEU A 61 -3.35 2.98 -10.19
C LEU A 61 -4.60 2.58 -10.98
N VAL A 62 -5.74 2.39 -10.29
CA VAL A 62 -6.99 1.95 -10.94
C VAL A 62 -7.73 3.11 -11.60
N ASN A 63 -7.83 4.26 -10.93
CA ASN A 63 -8.77 5.32 -11.32
C ASN A 63 -8.12 6.57 -11.92
N THR A 64 -6.86 6.86 -11.58
CA THR A 64 -6.25 8.16 -11.84
C THR A 64 -5.29 8.12 -13.04
N ILE A 65 -4.62 6.99 -13.26
CA ILE A 65 -3.57 6.87 -14.28
C ILE A 65 -4.18 6.64 -15.67
N ASN A 66 -3.69 7.40 -16.64
CA ASN A 66 -3.99 7.16 -18.05
C ASN A 66 -3.14 6.00 -18.56
N TRP A 67 -3.76 4.85 -18.82
CA TRP A 67 -3.09 3.65 -19.34
C TRP A 67 -3.01 3.59 -20.87
N ASP A 68 -3.70 4.49 -21.58
CA ASP A 68 -3.76 4.51 -23.05
C ASP A 68 -2.59 5.26 -23.68
N ASP A 69 -2.04 6.26 -22.98
CA ASP A 69 -0.88 7.05 -23.43
C ASP A 69 0.37 6.69 -22.61
N GLU A 70 1.42 6.19 -23.26
CA GLU A 70 2.63 5.68 -22.61
C GLU A 70 3.32 6.75 -21.75
N LEU A 71 3.47 7.98 -22.26
CA LEU A 71 4.18 9.04 -21.56
C LEU A 71 3.40 9.48 -20.31
N LEU A 72 2.09 9.65 -20.44
CA LEU A 72 1.22 9.99 -19.32
C LEU A 72 1.09 8.83 -18.32
N CYS A 73 1.10 7.59 -18.78
CA CYS A 73 1.09 6.39 -17.94
C CYS A 73 2.32 6.36 -17.03
N PHE A 74 3.53 6.42 -17.61
CA PHE A 74 4.78 6.42 -16.86
C PHE A 74 4.86 7.61 -15.91
N SER A 75 4.52 8.81 -16.38
CA SER A 75 4.50 10.00 -15.51
C SER A 75 3.50 9.87 -14.37
N GLY A 76 2.33 9.27 -14.62
CA GLY A 76 1.28 9.06 -13.63
C GLY A 76 1.72 8.06 -12.55
N ILE A 77 2.32 6.94 -12.94
CA ILE A 77 2.84 5.93 -12.01
C ILE A 77 3.96 6.51 -11.16
N CYS A 78 4.93 7.19 -11.78
CA CYS A 78 6.02 7.85 -11.06
C CYS A 78 5.50 8.86 -10.02
N ARG A 79 4.47 9.63 -10.37
CA ARG A 79 3.86 10.60 -9.45
C ARG A 79 3.11 9.92 -8.30
N ALA A 80 2.36 8.85 -8.58
CA ALA A 80 1.66 8.08 -7.55
C ALA A 80 2.64 7.41 -6.58
N LEU A 81 3.75 6.85 -7.09
CA LEU A 81 4.82 6.31 -6.26
C LEU A 81 5.51 7.40 -5.44
N ALA A 82 5.83 8.55 -6.05
CA ALA A 82 6.42 9.66 -5.31
C ALA A 82 5.52 10.10 -4.13
N GLU A 83 4.22 10.24 -4.37
CA GLU A 83 3.24 10.59 -3.34
C GLU A 83 3.12 9.53 -2.23
N PHE A 84 3.31 8.25 -2.57
CA PHE A 84 3.32 7.15 -1.61
C PHE A 84 4.60 7.11 -0.76
N PHE A 85 5.74 7.49 -1.33
CA PHE A 85 7.04 7.50 -0.63
C PHE A 85 7.31 8.80 0.15
N VAL A 86 6.49 9.84 -0.03
CA VAL A 86 6.57 11.05 0.80
C VAL A 86 6.10 10.73 2.22
N ILE A 87 6.90 11.14 3.21
CA ILE A 87 6.54 11.03 4.62
C ILE A 87 5.38 11.99 4.89
N LYS A 88 4.25 11.45 5.37
CA LYS A 88 3.07 12.21 5.75
C LYS A 88 2.95 12.25 7.26
N GLU A 89 2.89 13.47 7.80
CA GLU A 89 2.76 13.70 9.25
C GLU A 89 1.47 13.09 9.82
N GLU A 90 0.41 12.98 9.01
CA GLU A 90 -0.87 12.38 9.39
C GLU A 90 -0.77 10.88 9.72
N TYR A 91 0.24 10.17 9.22
CA TYR A 91 0.50 8.77 9.56
C TYR A 91 1.53 8.63 10.69
N CYS A 92 2.12 9.73 11.16
CA CYS A 92 3.13 9.72 12.23
C CYS A 92 2.53 9.69 13.65
N SER A 93 1.24 9.41 13.82
CA SER A 93 0.57 9.42 15.11
C SER A 93 0.88 8.17 15.96
N GLY A 94 2.02 8.21 16.64
CA GLY A 94 2.18 7.78 18.03
C GLY A 94 2.02 6.30 18.39
N GLU A 95 2.96 5.45 17.97
CA GLU A 95 3.42 4.36 18.83
C GLU A 95 4.91 4.54 19.11
N SER A 96 5.22 4.53 20.40
CA SER A 96 6.53 4.67 21.00
C SER A 96 7.60 3.93 20.22
N LEU A 97 8.52 4.69 19.60
CA LEU A 97 9.87 4.21 19.35
C LEU A 97 10.41 3.73 20.70
N SER A 98 10.42 2.40 20.86
CA SER A 98 10.95 1.63 21.99
C SER A 98 11.41 2.47 23.20
N GLU A 99 10.66 2.41 24.30
CA GLU A 99 11.15 2.84 25.62
C GLU A 99 12.50 2.18 25.90
N GLY A 100 13.55 2.98 25.72
CA GLY A 100 14.93 2.60 25.91
C GLY A 100 15.70 3.79 26.46
N SER A 101 15.46 4.06 27.74
CA SER A 101 16.32 4.82 28.67
C SER A 101 16.07 6.33 28.84
N ASN A 102 15.52 6.65 30.03
CA ASN A 102 15.84 7.77 30.94
C ASN A 102 15.00 9.08 30.91
N LYS A 103 14.02 9.10 31.83
CA LYS A 103 13.64 10.17 32.78
C LYS A 103 13.50 11.64 32.31
N THR A 104 12.27 12.13 32.55
CA THR A 104 11.85 13.41 33.19
C THR A 104 11.84 14.72 32.38
N ILE A 105 10.63 15.24 32.17
CA ILE A 105 10.04 16.51 32.71
C ILE A 105 9.07 17.11 31.68
N GLY A 106 7.81 17.27 32.10
CA GLY A 106 6.70 17.69 31.26
C GLY A 106 6.70 19.17 30.88
N ARG A 107 5.82 19.53 29.94
CA ARG A 107 5.36 20.91 29.78
C ARG A 107 3.86 20.94 29.42
N SER A 108 3.23 21.85 30.14
CA SER A 108 1.82 22.18 30.24
C SER A 108 1.26 22.79 28.95
N SER A 109 -0.04 22.53 28.75
CA SER A 109 -0.97 23.10 27.77
C SER A 109 -0.79 24.60 27.53
N ARG A 110 -0.93 25.02 26.27
CA ARG A 110 -1.46 26.36 25.94
C ARG A 110 -2.25 26.31 24.63
N SER A 111 -3.55 26.51 24.78
CA SER A 111 -4.47 27.00 23.77
C SER A 111 -4.10 28.43 23.40
N VAL A 112 -4.17 28.76 22.11
CA VAL A 112 -4.44 30.12 21.61
C VAL A 112 -5.45 29.97 20.49
#